data_AF-A0A7K6WHZ1-F1
#
_entry.id   AF-A0A7K6WHZ1-F1
#
_cell.length_a   1.000
_cell.length_b   1.000
_cell.length_c   1.000
_cell.angle_alpha   90.00
_cell.angle_beta   90.00
_cell.angle_gamma   90.00
#
_symmetry.space_group_name_H-M   'P 1'
#
loop_
_entity.id
_entity.type
_entity.pdbx_description
1 polymer ?
#
loop_
_entity_poly.entity_id
_entity_poly.type
_entity_poly.pdbx_seq_one_letter_code
_entity_poly.pdbx_strand_id
1 'polypeptide(L)'
;MDHKVDEVACVLLRKMGDSSEFIQKAASHSLGLMAENVTPARAKTALMASAVRHHNILVRKCAAEHLLTVVEKIGAQKLLSGRRDSTDLLVHTMVKLAQDCHQDTRCYGRKMLNVLMSHHEFDRYLKQSVPSRDL
;
A
#
# COMPACT_ATOMS: atom_id res chain seq x y z
N MET A 1 14.57 -13.99 2.64
CA MET A 1 13.86 -12.79 2.17
C MET A 1 14.83 -11.98 1.33
N ASP A 2 14.41 -11.43 0.18
CA ASP A 2 15.29 -10.57 -0.64
C ASP A 2 15.31 -9.16 -0.04
N HIS A 3 16.27 -8.89 0.84
CA HIS A 3 16.38 -7.64 1.59
C HIS A 3 16.67 -6.42 0.70
N LYS A 4 17.13 -6.62 -0.54
CA LYS A 4 17.52 -5.53 -1.44
C LYS A 4 16.35 -4.65 -1.83
N VAL A 5 15.18 -5.24 -2.08
CA VAL A 5 13.98 -4.46 -2.45
C VAL A 5 13.50 -3.58 -1.30
N ASP A 6 13.56 -4.06 -0.06
CA ASP A 6 13.17 -3.26 1.10
C ASP A 6 14.14 -2.09 1.31
N GLU A 7 15.45 -2.34 1.13
CA GLU A 7 16.48 -1.30 1.24
C GLU A 7 16.32 -0.23 0.16
N VAL A 8 16.15 -0.63 -1.10
CA VAL A 8 15.91 0.30 -2.22
C VAL A 8 14.65 1.12 -1.99
N ALA A 9 13.53 0.48 -1.62
CA ALA A 9 12.29 1.18 -1.31
C ALA A 9 12.48 2.19 -0.16
N CYS A 10 13.20 1.80 0.89
CA CYS A 10 13.48 2.68 2.03
C CYS A 10 14.32 3.89 1.62
N VAL A 11 15.40 3.69 0.86
CA VAL A 11 16.29 4.76 0.41
C VAL A 11 15.54 5.75 -0.49
N LEU A 12 14.78 5.26 -1.47
CA LEU A 12 14.01 6.11 -2.38
C LEU A 12 12.91 6.87 -1.64
N LEU A 13 12.20 6.22 -0.72
CA LEU A 13 11.16 6.89 0.08
C LEU A 13 11.74 7.97 0.98
N ARG A 14 12.93 7.80 1.57
CA ARG A 14 13.59 8.88 2.32
C ARG A 14 13.88 10.11 1.45
N LYS A 15 14.18 9.92 0.16
CA LYS A 15 14.41 11.02 -0.78
C LYS A 15 13.15 11.80 -1.13
N MET A 16 11.96 11.28 -0.84
CA MET A 16 10.72 12.08 -0.92
C MET A 16 10.65 13.20 0.14
N GLY A 17 11.50 13.15 1.16
CA GLY A 17 11.62 14.21 2.17
C GLY A 17 12.63 15.31 1.84
N ASP A 18 13.26 15.27 0.66
CA ASP A 18 14.21 16.28 0.20
C ASP A 18 13.50 17.61 -0.09
N SER A 19 14.20 18.75 -0.07
CA SER A 19 13.62 20.05 -0.42
C SER A 19 13.51 20.26 -1.94
N SER A 20 14.31 19.52 -2.72
CA SER A 20 14.33 19.61 -4.17
C SER A 20 13.21 18.78 -4.79
N GLU A 21 12.26 19.44 -5.45
CA GLU A 21 11.20 18.78 -6.22
C GLU A 21 11.77 17.85 -7.32
N PHE A 22 12.92 18.20 -7.90
CA PHE A 22 13.61 17.35 -8.87
C PHE A 22 14.03 16.01 -8.25
N ILE A 23 14.61 16.04 -7.04
CA ILE A 23 15.00 14.82 -6.31
C ILE A 23 13.77 14.01 -5.91
N GLN A 24 12.71 14.67 -5.42
CA GLN A 24 11.45 14.00 -5.08
C GLN A 24 10.84 13.29 -6.31
N LYS A 25 10.78 13.95 -7.47
CA LYS A 25 10.25 13.37 -8.71
C LYS A 25 11.10 12.18 -9.18
N ALA A 26 12.42 12.33 -9.18
CA ALA A 26 13.33 11.25 -9.55
C ALA A 26 13.16 10.04 -8.62
N ALA A 27 13.07 10.27 -7.31
CA ALA A 27 12.87 9.22 -6.32
C ALA A 27 11.54 8.49 -6.51
N SER A 28 10.43 9.21 -6.71
CA SER A 28 9.12 8.62 -6.98
C SER A 28 9.13 7.79 -8.27
N HIS A 29 9.73 8.32 -9.34
CA HIS A 29 9.84 7.60 -10.61
C HIS A 29 10.67 6.33 -10.48
N SER A 30 11.84 6.39 -9.83
CA SER A 30 12.67 5.21 -9.56
C SER A 30 11.95 4.17 -8.70
N LEU A 31 11.11 4.60 -7.76
CA LEU A 31 10.33 3.69 -6.93
C LEU A 31 9.26 2.95 -7.75
N GLY A 32 8.62 3.64 -8.70
CA GLY A 32 7.71 3.05 -9.67
C GLY A 32 8.38 2.00 -10.54
N LEU A 33 9.55 2.33 -11.11
CA LEU A 33 10.34 1.38 -11.91
C LEU A 33 10.77 0.16 -11.09
N MET A 34 11.18 0.34 -9.84
CA MET A 34 11.48 -0.79 -8.95
C MET A 34 10.26 -1.69 -8.77
N ALA A 35 9.08 -1.11 -8.49
CA ALA A 35 7.84 -1.87 -8.31
C ALA A 35 7.39 -2.60 -9.58
N GLU A 36 7.76 -2.11 -10.76
CA GLU A 36 7.49 -2.75 -12.06
C GLU A 36 8.42 -3.92 -12.37
N ASN A 37 9.66 -3.89 -11.90
CA ASN A 37 10.68 -4.88 -12.24
C ASN A 37 10.80 -6.02 -11.21
N VAL A 38 10.03 -5.98 -10.11
CA VAL A 38 9.94 -7.07 -9.12
C VAL A 38 8.55 -7.68 -9.12
N THR A 39 8.37 -8.83 -8.45
CA THR A 39 7.03 -9.43 -8.36
C THR A 39 6.08 -8.49 -7.59
N PRO A 40 4.80 -8.37 -7.99
CA PRO A 40 3.86 -7.49 -7.31
C PRO A 40 3.71 -7.79 -5.81
N ALA A 41 3.75 -9.07 -5.43
CA ALA A 41 3.72 -9.47 -4.03
C ALA A 41 4.94 -8.94 -3.24
N ARG A 42 6.12 -8.91 -3.87
CA ARG A 42 7.34 -8.38 -3.26
C ARG A 42 7.28 -6.87 -3.12
N ALA A 43 6.86 -6.16 -4.17
CA ALA A 43 6.68 -4.70 -4.15
C ALA A 43 5.67 -4.28 -3.07
N LYS A 44 4.53 -4.98 -2.97
CA LYS A 44 3.51 -4.74 -1.94
C LYS A 44 4.11 -4.79 -0.53
N THR A 45 4.87 -5.85 -0.26
CA THR A 45 5.49 -6.08 1.06
C THR A 45 6.47 -4.96 1.42
N ALA A 46 7.32 -4.54 0.46
CA ALA A 46 8.28 -3.46 0.67
C ALA A 46 7.60 -2.10 0.92
N LEU A 47 6.53 -1.79 0.17
CA LEU A 47 5.80 -0.52 0.28
C LEU A 47 4.94 -0.45 1.55
N MET A 48 4.30 -1.55 1.95
CA MET A 48 3.46 -1.60 3.17
C MET A 48 4.23 -1.23 4.44
N ALA A 49 5.51 -1.55 4.52
CA ALA A 49 6.36 -1.22 5.67
C ALA A 49 6.45 0.30 5.92
N SER A 50 6.35 1.10 4.85
CA SER A 50 6.59 2.54 4.88
C SER A 50 5.32 3.39 4.71
N ALA A 51 4.23 2.82 4.17
CA ALA A 51 3.03 3.56 3.77
C ALA A 51 2.34 4.33 4.91
N VAL A 52 2.34 3.81 6.14
CA VAL A 52 1.53 4.34 7.25
C VAL A 52 2.32 4.87 8.44
N ARG A 53 3.64 4.67 8.49
CA ARG A 53 4.44 4.95 9.70
C ARG A 53 5.32 6.20 9.62
N HIS A 54 5.44 6.81 8.44
CA HIS A 54 6.39 7.90 8.24
C HIS A 54 5.81 9.27 8.65
N HIS A 55 6.59 10.09 9.37
CA HIS A 55 6.14 11.42 9.82
C HIS A 55 5.96 12.41 8.64
N ASN A 56 6.80 12.31 7.61
CA ASN A 56 6.72 13.15 6.41
C ASN A 56 5.54 12.73 5.51
N ILE A 57 4.68 13.71 5.19
CA ILE A 57 3.48 13.55 4.36
C ILE A 57 3.79 13.09 2.94
N LEU A 58 4.84 13.63 2.30
CA LEU A 58 5.21 13.30 0.92
C LEU A 58 5.68 11.87 0.79
N VAL A 59 6.37 11.35 1.81
CA VAL A 59 6.78 9.95 1.88
C VAL A 59 5.56 9.04 1.94
N ARG A 60 4.58 9.34 2.80
CA ARG A 60 3.34 8.56 2.90
C ARG A 60 2.53 8.62 1.61
N LYS A 61 2.40 9.81 1.01
CA LYS A 61 1.72 9.99 -0.30
C LYS A 61 2.36 9.11 -1.36
N CYS A 62 3.68 9.20 -1.54
CA CYS A 62 4.40 8.45 -2.56
C CYS A 62 4.29 6.93 -2.35
N ALA A 63 4.47 6.46 -1.11
CA ALA A 63 4.28 5.05 -0.79
C ALA A 63 2.86 4.58 -1.10
N ALA A 64 1.83 5.38 -0.78
CA ALA A 64 0.43 5.05 -1.06
C ALA A 64 0.10 5.03 -2.55
N GLU A 65 0.66 5.95 -3.33
CA GLU A 65 0.53 6.02 -4.78
C GLU A 65 1.06 4.74 -5.45
N HIS A 66 2.30 4.36 -5.16
CA HIS A 66 2.90 3.14 -5.73
C HIS A 66 2.25 1.86 -5.18
N LEU A 67 1.79 1.88 -3.92
CA LEU A 67 1.06 0.74 -3.36
C LEU A 67 -0.27 0.52 -4.07
N LEU A 68 -0.99 1.59 -4.45
CA LEU A 68 -2.22 1.49 -5.24
C LEU A 68 -1.94 0.79 -6.58
N THR A 69 -0.92 1.22 -7.32
CA THR A 69 -0.55 0.59 -8.60
C THR A 69 -0.25 -0.90 -8.44
N VAL A 70 0.43 -1.28 -7.36
CA VAL A 70 0.70 -2.69 -7.06
C VAL A 70 -0.56 -3.46 -6.68
N VAL A 71 -1.45 -2.87 -5.88
CA VAL A 71 -2.74 -3.45 -5.48
C VAL A 71 -3.64 -3.69 -6.70
N GLU A 72 -3.73 -2.73 -7.61
CA GLU A 72 -4.46 -2.84 -8.87
C GLU A 72 -3.88 -3.97 -9.75
N LYS A 73 -2.54 -4.05 -9.86
CA LYS A 73 -1.85 -5.12 -10.60
C LYS A 73 -2.07 -6.52 -10.01
N ILE A 74 -2.14 -6.65 -8.69
CA ILE A 74 -2.41 -7.96 -8.04
C ILE A 74 -3.89 -8.35 -8.24
N GLY A 75 -4.79 -7.39 -8.10
CA GLY A 75 -6.23 -7.60 -8.19
C GLY A 75 -6.84 -8.18 -6.92
N ALA A 76 -8.12 -7.87 -6.69
CA ALA A 76 -8.85 -8.22 -5.48
C ALA A 76 -8.86 -9.72 -5.17
N GLN A 77 -9.07 -10.57 -6.19
CA GLN A 77 -9.13 -12.03 -6.03
C GLN A 77 -7.87 -12.58 -5.33
N LYS A 78 -6.68 -12.17 -5.79
CA LYS A 78 -5.39 -12.63 -5.22
C LYS A 78 -5.08 -11.98 -3.86
N LEU A 79 -5.57 -10.76 -3.61
CA LEU A 79 -5.38 -10.10 -2.32
C LEU A 79 -6.25 -10.71 -1.22
N LEU A 80 -7.45 -11.17 -1.58
CA LEU A 80 -8.44 -11.76 -0.67
C LEU A 80 -8.28 -13.27 -0.50
N SER A 81 -7.64 -13.97 -1.45
CA SER A 81 -7.34 -15.41 -1.33
C SER A 81 -6.09 -15.74 -0.49
N GLY A 82 -5.40 -14.71 0.02
CA GLY A 82 -4.21 -14.86 0.84
C GLY A 82 -4.49 -15.39 2.26
N ARG A 83 -3.43 -15.50 3.06
CA ARG A 83 -3.57 -15.77 4.50
C ARG A 83 -4.35 -14.63 5.16
N ARG A 84 -5.32 -14.97 6.01
CA ARG A 84 -6.18 -14.02 6.74
C ARG A 84 -5.37 -12.91 7.42
N ASP A 85 -4.34 -13.25 8.19
CA ASP A 85 -3.47 -12.26 8.85
C ASP A 85 -2.85 -11.24 7.88
N SER A 86 -2.51 -11.67 6.67
CA SER A 86 -1.91 -10.80 5.64
C SER A 86 -2.96 -9.90 5.00
N THR A 87 -4.17 -10.41 4.82
CA THR A 87 -5.32 -9.65 4.29
C THR A 87 -5.81 -8.64 5.33
N ASP A 88 -5.90 -9.04 6.60
CA ASP A 88 -6.24 -8.15 7.73
C ASP A 88 -5.24 -6.99 7.81
N LEU A 89 -3.92 -7.28 7.74
CA LEU A 89 -2.89 -6.24 7.76
C LEU A 89 -2.97 -5.31 6.54
N LEU A 90 -3.28 -5.85 5.36
CA LEU A 90 -3.46 -5.06 4.15
C LEU A 90 -4.66 -4.11 4.28
N VAL A 91 -5.82 -4.64 4.67
CA VAL A 91 -7.06 -3.85 4.85
C VAL A 91 -6.85 -2.79 5.91
N HIS A 92 -6.23 -3.13 7.05
CA HIS A 92 -5.87 -2.15 8.10
C HIS A 92 -4.98 -1.02 7.57
N THR A 93 -3.98 -1.36 6.74
CA THR A 93 -3.10 -0.38 6.11
C THR A 93 -3.88 0.55 5.17
N MET A 94 -4.77 -0.01 4.33
CA MET A 94 -5.61 0.77 3.41
C MET A 94 -6.58 1.69 4.15
N VAL A 95 -7.20 1.22 5.25
CA VAL A 95 -8.07 2.03 6.10
C VAL A 95 -7.28 3.18 6.72
N LYS A 96 -6.08 2.93 7.25
CA LYS A 96 -5.21 4.00 7.78
C LYS A 96 -4.87 5.04 6.72
N LEU A 97 -4.54 4.61 5.49
CA LEU A 97 -4.29 5.53 4.39
C LEU A 97 -5.54 6.33 4.03
N ALA A 98 -6.71 5.71 4.00
CA ALA A 98 -7.99 6.36 3.73
C ALA A 98 -8.37 7.44 4.77
N GLN A 99 -7.80 7.35 5.97
CA GLN A 99 -7.97 8.28 7.10
C GLN A 99 -6.78 9.25 7.27
N ASP A 100 -5.79 9.24 6.37
CA ASP A 100 -4.60 10.10 6.47
C ASP A 100 -4.95 11.60 6.50
N CYS A 101 -4.11 12.44 7.12
CA CYS A 101 -4.32 13.89 7.12
C CYS A 101 -4.20 14.52 5.72
N HIS A 102 -3.46 13.89 4.80
CA HIS A 102 -3.24 14.38 3.43
C HIS A 102 -4.27 13.86 2.42
N GLN A 103 -4.84 14.76 1.61
CA GLN A 103 -5.97 14.44 0.72
C GLN A 103 -5.65 13.36 -0.33
N ASP A 104 -4.50 13.44 -1.00
CA ASP A 104 -4.12 12.46 -2.01
C ASP A 104 -3.93 11.07 -1.39
N THR A 105 -3.31 11.01 -0.22
CA THR A 105 -3.08 9.77 0.52
C THR A 105 -4.41 9.10 0.88
N ARG A 106 -5.39 9.90 1.32
CA ARG A 106 -6.77 9.42 1.52
C ARG A 106 -7.40 8.91 0.23
N CYS A 107 -7.18 9.61 -0.88
CA CYS A 107 -7.69 9.21 -2.19
C CYS A 107 -7.16 7.83 -2.60
N TYR A 108 -5.84 7.62 -2.50
CA TYR A 108 -5.22 6.32 -2.80
C TYR A 108 -5.73 5.21 -1.87
N GLY A 109 -5.84 5.47 -0.57
CA GLY A 109 -6.43 4.54 0.40
C GLY A 109 -7.85 4.09 0.02
N ARG A 110 -8.73 5.05 -0.32
CA ARG A 110 -10.09 4.75 -0.78
C ARG A 110 -10.12 3.98 -2.09
N LYS A 111 -9.27 4.32 -3.06
CA LYS A 111 -9.18 3.57 -4.34
C LYS A 111 -8.78 2.12 -4.10
N MET A 112 -7.80 1.88 -3.23
CA MET A 112 -7.40 0.53 -2.84
C MET A 112 -8.53 -0.26 -2.18
N LEU A 113 -9.29 0.36 -1.27
CA LEU A 113 -10.47 -0.27 -0.68
C LEU A 113 -11.53 -0.59 -1.73
N ASN A 114 -11.77 0.32 -2.69
CA ASN A 114 -12.72 0.09 -3.78
C ASN A 114 -12.32 -1.11 -4.65
N VAL A 115 -11.01 -1.31 -4.91
CA VAL A 115 -10.52 -2.51 -5.59
C VAL A 115 -10.99 -3.77 -4.86
N LEU A 116 -10.85 -3.83 -3.53
CA LEU A 116 -11.31 -4.98 -2.75
C LEU A 116 -12.84 -5.11 -2.74
N MET A 117 -13.56 -4.02 -2.45
CA MET A 117 -15.03 -4.00 -2.33
C MET A 117 -15.76 -4.39 -3.61
N SER A 118 -15.13 -4.21 -4.78
CA SER A 118 -15.71 -4.64 -6.06
C SER A 118 -15.76 -6.16 -6.27
N HIS A 119 -15.18 -6.95 -5.36
CA HIS A 119 -15.08 -8.40 -5.50
C HIS A 119 -15.93 -9.13 -4.45
N HIS A 120 -16.71 -10.13 -4.87
CA HIS A 120 -17.63 -10.90 -4.02
C HIS A 120 -16.96 -11.57 -2.80
N GLU A 121 -15.69 -11.95 -2.93
CA GLU A 121 -14.89 -12.49 -1.82
C GLU A 121 -14.72 -11.51 -0.65
N PHE A 122 -14.88 -10.21 -0.89
CA PHE A 122 -14.76 -9.21 0.16
C PHE A 122 -15.90 -9.35 1.17
N ASP A 123 -17.12 -9.67 0.74
CA ASP A 123 -18.25 -9.91 1.65
C ASP A 123 -18.00 -11.14 2.54
N ARG A 124 -17.36 -12.18 1.97
CA ARG A 124 -16.96 -13.36 2.73
C ARG A 124 -15.90 -13.01 3.78
N TYR A 125 -14.90 -12.23 3.39
CA TYR A 125 -13.89 -11.69 4.31
C TYR A 125 -14.53 -10.85 5.44
N LEU A 126 -15.49 -9.97 5.12
CA LEU A 126 -16.19 -9.17 6.11
C LEU A 126 -16.96 -10.02 7.12
N LYS A 127 -17.75 -11.00 6.66
CA LYS A 127 -18.51 -11.91 7.55
C LYS A 127 -17.60 -12.69 8.51
N GLN A 128 -16.39 -13.02 8.08
CA GLN A 128 -15.41 -13.72 8.91
C GLN A 128 -14.63 -12.81 9.85
N SER A 129 -14.64 -11.49 9.63
CA SER A 129 -13.90 -10.50 10.44
C SER A 129 -14.76 -9.86 11.53
N VAL A 130 -16.09 -9.94 11.45
CA VAL A 130 -16.99 -9.55 12.54
C VAL A 130 -16.84 -10.55 13.70
N PRO A 131 -16.42 -10.10 14.92
CA PRO A 131 -16.42 -10.96 16.09
C PRO A 131 -17.84 -11.44 16.39
N SER A 132 -18.01 -12.71 16.75
CA SER A 132 -19.30 -13.35 17.08
C SER A 132 -19.96 -12.82 18.37
N ARG A 133 -19.73 -11.56 18.75
CA ARG A 133 -20.07 -11.00 20.07
C ARG A 133 -21.32 -10.11 20.11
N ASP A 134 -22.04 -9.95 18.99
CA ASP A 134 -23.26 -9.13 18.94
C ASP A 134 -24.52 -9.96 18.62
N LEU A 135 -24.65 -11.16 19.20
CA LEU A 135 -25.91 -11.92 19.25
C LEU A 135 -26.26 -12.29 20.70
#